data_AF-A0A4V0YY43-F1
#
_entry.id   AF-A0A4V0YY43-F1
#
_cell.length_a   1.000
_cell.length_b   1.000
_cell.length_c   1.000
_cell.angle_alpha   90.00
_cell.angle_beta   90.00
_cell.angle_gamma   90.00
#
_symmetry.space_group_name_H-M   'P 1'
#
loop_
_entity.id
_entity.type
_entity.pdbx_description
1 polymer ?
#
loop_
_entity_poly.entity_id
_entity_poly.type
_entity_poly.pdbx_seq_one_letter_code
_entity_poly.pdbx_strand_id
1 'polypeptide(L)'
;MDDLHNIIIRRTQHDNGEEDRAQAKLSRRSFFLRSAATAAITTPIAGLLVAQTAHAASRSAHNLSVSDAFHEIRKDEDAHVAFLKATLGRAARPKPRFKNLQQHSSASFVNLSLAFENVGVGAYLQAAPALSSKAHLTAASSMLTIEARHAGYLNALVGKLISPNGAFDRPISQSQIVKDVLPFIDNLNGGPDPAKALKNDTDILNFALLLEYLEDEFYDINVPKFY
;
A
#
# COMPACT_ATOMS: atom_id res chain seq x y z
N MET A 1 -48.97 22.93 53.59
CA MET A 1 -50.13 23.17 52.70
C MET A 1 -49.71 24.21 51.68
N ASP A 2 -48.66 23.96 50.92
CA ASP A 2 -48.55 22.94 49.87
C ASP A 2 -49.29 23.37 48.61
N ASP A 3 -48.45 23.68 47.62
CA ASP A 3 -48.51 23.11 46.29
C ASP A 3 -49.09 23.93 45.13
N LEU A 4 -48.40 23.76 43.99
CA LEU A 4 -48.81 24.02 42.60
C LEU A 4 -48.41 25.35 41.93
N HIS A 5 -47.27 25.23 41.23
CA HIS A 5 -47.06 25.59 39.82
C HIS A 5 -46.50 26.98 39.45
N ASN A 6 -45.22 27.16 39.78
CA ASN A 6 -44.25 27.63 38.79
C ASN A 6 -44.28 26.69 37.56
N ILE A 7 -44.62 27.16 36.35
CA ILE A 7 -44.13 26.70 35.03
C ILE A 7 -44.78 27.61 33.97
N ILE A 8 -44.30 28.86 33.80
CA ILE A 8 -44.44 29.60 32.54
C ILE A 8 -43.24 30.55 32.38
N ILE A 9 -42.00 30.07 32.43
CA ILE A 9 -40.83 30.59 31.69
C ILE A 9 -39.83 29.43 31.60
N ARG A 10 -39.71 28.82 30.41
CA ARG A 10 -38.60 27.97 29.87
C ARG A 10 -39.12 26.96 28.85
N ARG A 11 -39.74 27.42 27.76
CA ARG A 11 -40.07 26.52 26.62
C ARG A 11 -39.73 27.10 25.26
N THR A 12 -38.61 27.80 25.16
CA THR A 12 -38.07 28.31 23.88
C THR A 12 -36.55 28.23 23.79
N GLN A 13 -35.89 27.36 24.56
CA GLN A 13 -34.42 27.16 24.47
C GLN A 13 -33.96 25.70 24.60
N HIS A 14 -34.79 24.70 24.28
CA HIS A 14 -34.36 23.30 24.41
C HIS A 14 -34.53 22.42 23.17
N ASP A 15 -34.84 22.98 22.00
CA ASP A 15 -35.09 22.16 20.79
C ASP A 15 -34.14 22.45 19.60
N ASN A 16 -33.40 23.56 19.63
CA ASN A 16 -32.52 23.93 18.50
C ASN A 16 -31.19 23.14 18.45
N GLY A 17 -30.92 22.28 19.43
CA GLY A 17 -29.67 21.51 19.51
C GLY A 17 -29.73 20.12 18.88
N GLU A 18 -30.92 19.58 18.65
CA GLU A 18 -31.13 18.23 18.14
C GLU A 18 -31.31 18.20 16.61
N GLU A 19 -31.96 19.23 16.05
CA GLU A 19 -32.07 19.41 14.59
C GLU A 19 -30.72 19.73 13.93
N ASP A 20 -29.88 20.56 14.55
CA ASP A 20 -28.52 20.86 14.04
C ASP A 20 -27.59 19.65 14.07
N ARG A 21 -27.75 18.77 15.07
CA ARG A 21 -27.00 17.49 15.17
C ARG A 21 -27.49 16.46 14.16
N ALA A 22 -28.77 16.47 13.80
CA ALA A 22 -29.31 15.62 12.74
C ALA A 22 -28.84 16.10 11.36
N GLN A 23 -28.84 17.41 11.10
CA GLN A 23 -28.35 17.99 9.84
C GLN A 23 -26.83 17.83 9.65
N ALA A 24 -26.03 17.97 10.72
CA ALA A 24 -24.59 17.71 10.67
C ALA A 24 -24.25 16.22 10.43
N LYS A 25 -25.07 15.28 10.93
CA LYS A 25 -24.92 13.84 10.66
C LYS A 25 -25.39 13.45 9.26
N LEU A 26 -26.38 14.14 8.70
CA LEU A 26 -26.85 13.95 7.32
C LEU A 26 -25.88 14.52 6.27
N SER A 27 -25.15 15.60 6.60
CA SER A 27 -24.13 16.20 5.73
C SER A 27 -22.87 15.34 5.54
N ARG A 28 -22.49 14.51 6.53
CA ARG A 28 -21.36 13.56 6.36
C ARG A 28 -21.71 12.33 5.52
N ARG A 29 -22.99 11.99 5.39
CA ARG A 29 -23.45 10.84 4.59
C ARG A 29 -23.71 11.19 3.12
N SER A 30 -23.78 12.47 2.76
CA SER A 30 -24.02 12.91 1.38
C SER A 30 -22.77 12.89 0.49
N PHE A 31 -21.56 12.74 1.06
CA PHE A 31 -20.32 12.64 0.27
C PHE A 31 -20.21 11.34 -0.55
N PHE A 32 -20.97 10.30 -0.17
CA PHE A 32 -20.89 8.98 -0.82
C PHE A 32 -22.07 8.65 -1.77
N LEU A 33 -23.02 9.56 -1.99
CA LEU A 33 -24.26 9.22 -2.71
C LEU A 33 -24.51 10.02 -4.00
N ARG A 34 -23.55 10.80 -4.49
CA ARG A 34 -23.68 11.51 -5.77
C ARG A 34 -22.45 11.33 -6.65
N SER A 35 -22.29 10.13 -7.19
CA SER A 35 -21.63 9.85 -8.48
C SER A 35 -21.79 8.37 -8.85
N ALA A 36 -23.03 7.91 -8.95
CA ALA A 36 -23.37 6.73 -9.74
C ALA A 36 -23.94 7.22 -11.08
N ALA A 37 -23.11 7.91 -11.85
CA ALA A 37 -23.38 8.20 -13.26
C ALA A 37 -22.32 7.44 -14.06
N THR A 38 -22.81 6.45 -14.81
CA THR A 38 -22.10 5.54 -15.70
C THR A 38 -21.24 6.30 -16.70
N ALA A 39 -19.96 6.49 -16.37
CA ALA A 39 -18.91 6.63 -17.36
C ALA A 39 -18.26 5.25 -17.51
N ALA A 40 -18.70 4.49 -18.50
CA ALA A 40 -17.94 3.35 -19.02
C ALA A 40 -16.63 3.90 -19.62
N ILE A 41 -15.64 4.12 -18.76
CA ILE A 41 -14.27 4.41 -19.17
C ILE A 41 -13.64 3.04 -19.42
N THR A 42 -13.57 2.67 -20.70
CA THR A 42 -12.84 1.50 -21.19
C THR A 42 -11.32 1.76 -21.11
N THR A 43 -10.79 1.94 -19.90
CA THR A 43 -9.37 1.80 -19.64
C THR A 43 -9.14 0.47 -18.92
N PRO A 44 -8.19 -0.36 -19.38
CA PRO A 44 -7.97 -1.70 -18.81
C PRO A 44 -7.59 -1.68 -17.32
N ILE A 45 -7.18 -0.52 -16.79
CA ILE A 45 -6.73 -0.35 -15.40
C ILE A 45 -7.90 -0.47 -14.40
N ALA A 46 -9.09 0.02 -14.73
CA ALA A 46 -10.24 -0.02 -13.81
C ALA A 46 -10.81 -1.43 -13.64
N GLY A 47 -10.75 -2.27 -14.68
CA GLY A 47 -11.20 -3.66 -14.61
C GLY A 47 -10.32 -4.55 -13.75
N LEU A 48 -9.02 -4.25 -13.66
CA LEU A 48 -8.07 -5.02 -12.85
C LEU A 48 -8.22 -4.72 -11.35
N LEU A 49 -8.53 -3.47 -11.00
CA LEU A 49 -8.83 -3.05 -9.62
C LEU A 49 -10.13 -3.68 -9.06
N VAL A 50 -11.06 -4.12 -9.93
CA VAL A 50 -12.35 -4.71 -9.53
C VAL A 50 -12.28 -6.24 -9.38
N ALA A 51 -11.22 -6.91 -9.85
CA ALA A 51 -11.15 -8.36 -9.87
C ALA A 51 -10.67 -9.02 -8.55
N GLN A 52 -10.28 -8.26 -7.53
CA GLN A 52 -9.76 -8.80 -6.27
C GLN A 52 -10.78 -8.89 -5.11
N THR A 53 -12.04 -8.52 -5.32
CA THR A 53 -13.05 -8.60 -4.25
C THR A 53 -13.82 -9.92 -4.29
N ALA A 54 -13.18 -11.01 -3.88
CA ALA A 54 -13.83 -12.16 -3.26
C ALA A 54 -12.78 -13.15 -2.75
N HIS A 55 -12.22 -12.90 -1.56
CA HIS A 55 -11.84 -13.92 -0.56
C HIS A 55 -11.31 -13.22 0.72
N ALA A 56 -11.96 -12.14 1.17
CA ALA A 56 -11.77 -11.68 2.54
C ALA A 56 -12.56 -12.62 3.47
N ALA A 57 -12.02 -13.82 3.69
CA ALA A 57 -12.46 -14.66 4.80
C ALA A 57 -12.25 -13.84 6.07
N SER A 58 -13.33 -13.59 6.82
CA SER A 58 -13.31 -12.89 8.09
C SER A 58 -12.48 -13.69 9.12
N ARG A 59 -11.16 -13.58 9.04
CA ARG A 59 -10.27 -13.90 10.15
C ARG A 59 -10.49 -12.79 11.17
N SER A 60 -10.93 -13.17 12.37
CA SER A 60 -10.99 -12.23 13.48
C SER A 60 -9.63 -11.54 13.61
N ALA A 61 -9.60 -10.21 13.64
CA ALA A 61 -8.37 -9.40 13.77
C ALA A 61 -7.53 -9.75 15.01
N HIS A 62 -8.07 -10.57 15.91
CA HIS A 62 -7.39 -11.09 17.09
C HIS A 62 -6.46 -12.28 16.86
N ASN A 63 -6.42 -12.92 15.68
CA ASN A 63 -5.60 -14.11 15.42
C ASN A 63 -4.88 -14.09 14.05
N LEU A 64 -4.29 -12.96 13.63
CA LEU A 64 -3.34 -13.00 12.51
C LEU A 64 -2.04 -13.65 13.00
N SER A 65 -1.77 -14.90 12.60
CA SER A 65 -0.50 -15.54 12.91
C SER A 65 0.63 -14.90 12.09
N VAL A 66 1.88 -15.00 12.57
CA VAL A 66 3.05 -14.52 11.82
C VAL A 66 3.17 -15.24 10.47
N SER A 67 2.85 -16.54 10.43
CA SER A 67 2.85 -17.30 9.18
C SER A 67 1.79 -16.79 8.21
N ASP A 68 0.57 -16.51 8.69
CA ASP A 68 -0.48 -15.96 7.86
C ASP A 68 -0.12 -14.60 7.27
N ALA A 69 0.51 -13.73 8.07
CA ALA A 69 0.96 -12.42 7.61
C ALA A 69 2.03 -12.52 6.51
N PHE A 70 3.04 -13.39 6.66
CA PHE A 70 4.06 -13.58 5.63
C PHE A 70 3.51 -14.23 4.36
N HIS A 71 2.51 -15.11 4.47
CA HIS A 71 1.81 -15.64 3.32
C HIS A 71 0.92 -14.61 2.62
N GLU A 72 0.40 -13.62 3.35
CA GLU A 72 -0.34 -12.49 2.79
C GLU A 72 0.61 -11.56 2.03
N ILE A 73 1.69 -11.10 2.66
CA ILE A 73 2.72 -10.25 2.03
C ILE A 73 3.22 -10.89 0.72
N ARG A 74 3.62 -12.16 0.77
CA ARG A 74 4.06 -12.89 -0.44
C ARG A 74 3.04 -12.86 -1.58
N LYS A 75 1.75 -12.97 -1.28
CA LYS A 75 0.69 -12.96 -2.31
C LYS A 75 0.45 -11.55 -2.84
N ASP A 76 0.59 -10.55 -1.99
CA ASP A 76 0.47 -9.15 -2.38
C ASP A 76 1.61 -8.79 -3.35
N GLU A 77 2.85 -9.25 -3.09
CA GLU A 77 3.99 -9.01 -4.00
C GLU A 77 3.81 -9.67 -5.37
N ASP A 78 3.34 -10.91 -5.44
CA ASP A 78 3.00 -11.55 -6.73
C ASP A 78 1.90 -10.75 -7.47
N ALA A 79 0.90 -10.25 -6.74
CA ALA A 79 -0.16 -9.42 -7.31
C ALA A 79 0.35 -8.06 -7.81
N HIS A 80 1.28 -7.43 -7.07
CA HIS A 80 1.95 -6.20 -7.48
C HIS A 80 2.75 -6.40 -8.78
N VAL A 81 3.55 -7.46 -8.86
CA VAL A 81 4.27 -7.87 -10.07
C VAL A 81 3.31 -8.08 -11.23
N ALA A 82 2.22 -8.83 -11.02
CA ALA A 82 1.23 -9.11 -12.06
C ALA A 82 0.56 -7.82 -12.56
N PHE A 83 0.20 -6.92 -11.64
CA PHE A 83 -0.40 -5.63 -11.96
C PHE A 83 0.54 -4.75 -12.79
N LEU A 84 1.80 -4.59 -12.38
CA LEU A 84 2.76 -3.76 -13.09
C LEU A 84 3.09 -4.33 -14.47
N LYS A 85 3.26 -5.65 -14.59
CA LYS A 85 3.44 -6.31 -15.89
C LYS A 85 2.25 -6.06 -16.82
N ALA A 86 1.03 -6.18 -16.31
CA ALA A 86 -0.17 -5.91 -17.10
C ALA A 86 -0.26 -4.43 -17.53
N THR A 87 0.07 -3.51 -16.63
CA THR A 87 0.06 -2.06 -16.88
C THR A 87 1.10 -1.65 -17.93
N LEU A 88 2.31 -2.22 -17.84
CA LEU A 88 3.43 -1.93 -18.75
C LEU A 88 3.29 -2.65 -20.11
N GLY A 89 2.61 -3.79 -20.16
CA GLY A 89 2.45 -4.61 -21.36
C GLY A 89 3.80 -4.94 -22.00
N ARG A 90 3.97 -4.60 -23.28
CA ARG A 90 5.23 -4.84 -24.03
C ARG A 90 6.41 -4.01 -23.52
N ALA A 91 6.16 -2.94 -22.78
CA ALA A 91 7.21 -2.10 -22.20
C ALA A 91 7.70 -2.62 -20.85
N ALA A 92 7.14 -3.74 -20.35
CA ALA A 92 7.57 -4.34 -19.10
C ALA A 92 9.01 -4.84 -19.22
N ARG A 93 9.85 -4.48 -18.24
CA ARG A 93 11.21 -4.98 -18.13
C ARG A 93 11.20 -6.50 -17.98
N PRO A 94 12.21 -7.21 -18.50
CA PRO A 94 12.40 -8.62 -18.16
C PRO A 94 12.68 -8.76 -16.65
N LYS A 95 12.20 -9.87 -16.04
CA LYS A 95 12.52 -10.24 -14.65
C LYS A 95 14.05 -10.38 -14.53
N PRO A 96 14.72 -9.67 -13.62
CA PRO A 96 16.15 -9.86 -13.35
C PRO A 96 16.46 -11.27 -12.84
N ARG A 97 17.75 -11.59 -12.76
CA ARG A 97 18.25 -12.66 -11.88
C ARG A 97 18.77 -12.03 -10.60
N PHE A 98 18.34 -12.56 -9.46
CA PHE A 98 18.77 -12.11 -8.16
C PHE A 98 19.75 -13.09 -7.51
N LYS A 99 20.43 -12.60 -6.47
CA LYS A 99 21.40 -13.32 -5.64
C LYS A 99 21.25 -12.90 -4.19
N ASN A 100 21.82 -13.69 -3.27
CA ASN A 100 21.89 -13.37 -1.84
C ASN A 100 20.52 -13.17 -1.16
N LEU A 101 19.43 -13.70 -1.72
CA LEU A 101 18.08 -13.58 -1.15
C LEU A 101 17.78 -14.62 -0.07
N GLN A 102 18.36 -15.81 -0.16
CA GLN A 102 18.11 -16.88 0.80
C GLN A 102 18.65 -16.52 2.19
N GLN A 103 17.78 -16.58 3.19
CA GLN A 103 18.09 -16.25 4.57
C GLN A 103 18.41 -17.49 5.40
N HIS A 104 19.18 -17.30 6.46
CA HIS A 104 19.70 -18.39 7.29
C HIS A 104 18.95 -18.55 8.61
N SER A 105 18.15 -17.56 9.02
CA SER A 105 17.28 -17.65 10.18
C SER A 105 16.00 -16.83 9.98
N SER A 106 14.95 -17.17 10.72
CA SER A 106 13.71 -16.37 10.74
C SER A 106 14.01 -14.92 11.14
N ALA A 107 14.92 -14.67 12.09
CA ALA A 107 15.32 -13.32 12.46
C ALA A 107 16.00 -12.55 11.31
N SER A 108 16.89 -13.18 10.52
CA SER A 108 17.51 -12.50 9.38
C SER A 108 16.50 -12.26 8.27
N PHE A 109 15.55 -13.18 8.07
CA PHE A 109 14.43 -13.02 7.15
C PHE A 109 13.52 -11.84 7.53
N VAL A 110 13.03 -11.78 8.76
CA VAL A 110 12.18 -10.68 9.23
C VAL A 110 12.90 -9.34 9.12
N ASN A 111 14.19 -9.28 9.47
CA ASN A 111 14.96 -8.03 9.38
C ASN A 111 15.17 -7.55 7.94
N LEU A 112 15.43 -8.46 6.99
CA LEU A 112 15.57 -8.08 5.58
C LEU A 112 14.20 -7.75 4.95
N SER A 113 13.14 -8.48 5.32
CA SER A 113 11.75 -8.15 4.96
C SER A 113 11.46 -6.70 5.36
N LEU A 114 11.72 -6.34 6.62
CA LEU A 114 11.52 -4.98 7.10
C LEU A 114 12.29 -3.95 6.27
N ALA A 115 13.53 -4.26 5.87
CA ALA A 115 14.32 -3.33 5.06
C ALA A 115 13.70 -3.13 3.66
N PHE A 116 13.27 -4.21 3.01
CA PHE A 116 12.63 -4.18 1.70
C PHE A 116 11.31 -3.41 1.73
N GLU A 117 10.39 -3.71 2.64
CA GLU A 117 9.11 -2.98 2.73
C GLU A 117 9.29 -1.47 2.95
N ASN A 118 10.28 -1.07 3.77
CA ASN A 118 10.55 0.36 3.95
C ASN A 118 11.19 1.00 2.70
N VAL A 119 11.96 0.23 1.91
CA VAL A 119 12.45 0.66 0.60
C VAL A 119 11.27 0.80 -0.38
N GLY A 120 10.32 -0.13 -0.40
CA GLY A 120 9.09 -0.05 -1.19
C GLY A 120 8.28 1.21 -0.89
N VAL A 121 7.97 1.48 0.38
CA VAL A 121 7.31 2.72 0.83
C VAL A 121 8.06 3.97 0.33
N GLY A 122 9.37 4.02 0.56
CA GLY A 122 10.21 5.14 0.17
C GLY A 122 10.26 5.36 -1.35
N ALA A 123 10.25 4.27 -2.13
CA ALA A 123 10.26 4.30 -3.59
C ALA A 123 8.95 4.83 -4.18
N TYR A 124 7.80 4.33 -3.70
CA TYR A 124 6.50 4.84 -4.15
C TYR A 124 6.31 6.32 -3.80
N LEU A 125 6.73 6.75 -2.61
CA LEU A 125 6.70 8.17 -2.22
C LEU A 125 7.63 9.02 -3.09
N GLN A 126 8.81 8.51 -3.44
CA GLN A 126 9.75 9.20 -4.33
C GLN A 126 9.18 9.35 -5.75
N ALA A 127 8.48 8.33 -6.24
CA ALA A 127 7.88 8.28 -7.57
C ALA A 127 6.62 9.15 -7.70
N ALA A 128 5.82 9.24 -6.64
CA ALA A 128 4.51 9.91 -6.65
C ALA A 128 4.48 11.30 -7.32
N PRO A 129 5.36 12.26 -7.00
CA PRO A 129 5.32 13.58 -7.63
C PRO A 129 5.75 13.59 -9.10
N ALA A 130 6.40 12.52 -9.59
CA ALA A 130 6.90 12.43 -10.97
C ALA A 130 5.91 11.72 -11.92
N LEU A 131 4.90 11.03 -11.40
CA LEU A 131 3.87 10.38 -12.20
C LEU A 131 2.93 11.41 -12.84
N SER A 132 2.88 11.42 -14.17
CA SER A 132 2.04 12.36 -14.94
C SER A 132 0.64 11.81 -15.18
N SER A 133 0.49 10.50 -15.31
CA SER A 133 -0.82 9.85 -15.44
C SER A 133 -1.52 9.76 -14.09
N LYS A 134 -2.72 10.35 -14.00
CA LYS A 134 -3.58 10.19 -12.81
C LYS A 134 -3.90 8.72 -12.54
N ALA A 135 -4.06 7.90 -13.58
CA ALA A 135 -4.33 6.47 -13.41
C ALA A 135 -3.12 5.74 -12.80
N HIS A 136 -1.90 6.06 -13.24
CA HIS A 136 -0.69 5.48 -12.63
C HIS A 136 -0.48 5.99 -11.21
N LEU A 137 -0.72 7.28 -10.95
CA LEU A 137 -0.65 7.83 -9.60
C LEU A 137 -1.67 7.15 -8.66
N THR A 138 -2.90 6.92 -9.10
CA THR A 138 -3.90 6.19 -8.31
C THR A 138 -3.46 4.76 -8.03
N ALA A 139 -2.93 4.06 -9.02
CA ALA A 139 -2.43 2.70 -8.84
C ALA A 139 -1.24 2.64 -7.86
N ALA A 140 -0.23 3.47 -8.09
CA ALA A 140 0.95 3.59 -7.22
C ALA A 140 0.57 3.99 -5.79
N SER A 141 -0.41 4.87 -5.62
CA SER A 141 -0.92 5.24 -4.28
C SER A 141 -1.60 4.07 -3.58
N SER A 142 -2.31 3.21 -4.33
CA SER A 142 -2.93 2.01 -3.78
C SER A 142 -1.87 1.05 -3.24
N MET A 143 -0.85 0.75 -4.05
CA MET A 143 0.28 -0.13 -3.69
C MET A 143 1.05 0.43 -2.49
N LEU A 144 1.40 1.72 -2.51
CA LEU A 144 2.03 2.42 -1.37
C LEU A 144 1.30 2.18 -0.04
N THR A 145 -0.04 2.13 -0.05
CA THR A 145 -0.77 1.89 1.20
C THR A 145 -0.62 0.47 1.72
N ILE A 146 -0.39 -0.50 0.84
CA ILE A 146 -0.15 -1.91 1.17
C ILE A 146 1.27 -2.08 1.70
N GLU A 147 2.28 -1.58 0.98
CA GLU A 147 3.69 -1.49 1.42
C GLU A 147 3.80 -0.91 2.84
N ALA A 148 3.09 0.20 3.11
CA ALA A 148 3.12 0.85 4.41
C ALA A 148 2.49 -0.02 5.52
N ARG A 149 1.50 -0.86 5.21
CA ARG A 149 0.90 -1.81 6.16
C ARG A 149 1.84 -2.97 6.43
N HIS A 150 2.50 -3.51 5.41
CA HIS A 150 3.52 -4.53 5.55
C HIS A 150 4.69 -4.03 6.40
N ALA A 151 5.27 -2.87 6.05
CA ALA A 151 6.32 -2.21 6.82
C ALA A 151 5.91 -1.94 8.27
N GLY A 152 4.68 -1.45 8.49
CA GLY A 152 4.14 -1.19 9.82
C GLY A 152 4.01 -2.47 10.66
N TYR A 153 3.50 -3.55 10.06
CA TYR A 153 3.39 -4.86 10.71
C TYR A 153 4.77 -5.42 11.07
N LEU A 154 5.72 -5.43 10.14
CA LEU A 154 7.06 -5.93 10.37
C LEU A 154 7.81 -5.11 11.42
N ASN A 155 7.59 -3.79 11.47
CA ASN A 155 8.11 -2.94 12.54
C ASN A 155 7.57 -3.39 13.90
N ALA A 156 6.26 -3.60 14.04
CA ALA A 156 5.66 -4.09 15.28
C ALA A 156 6.21 -5.47 15.67
N LEU A 157 6.38 -6.37 14.69
CA LEU A 157 6.88 -7.73 14.91
C LEU A 157 8.29 -7.74 15.53
N VAL A 158 9.13 -6.76 15.21
CA VAL A 158 10.48 -6.59 15.80
C VAL A 158 10.52 -5.57 16.95
N GLY A 159 9.37 -5.16 17.49
CA GLY A 159 9.30 -4.23 18.61
C GLY A 159 9.68 -2.78 18.28
N LYS A 160 9.63 -2.37 17.01
CA LYS A 160 9.80 -0.98 16.56
C LYS A 160 8.45 -0.26 16.47
N LEU A 161 8.50 1.07 16.34
CA LEU A 161 7.31 1.87 16.06
C LEU A 161 6.74 1.52 14.68
N ILE A 162 5.43 1.33 14.59
CA ILE A 162 4.72 1.06 13.33
C ILE A 162 4.84 2.19 12.29
N SER A 163 5.28 3.37 12.72
CA SER A 163 5.49 4.56 11.88
C SER A 163 6.78 5.25 12.32
N PRO A 164 7.96 4.73 11.94
CA PRO A 164 9.25 5.19 12.46
C PRO A 164 9.57 6.65 12.10
N ASN A 165 8.97 7.16 11.01
CA ASN A 165 9.11 8.55 10.57
C ASN A 165 8.04 9.50 11.17
N GLY A 166 7.17 9.00 12.05
CA GLY A 166 6.07 9.75 12.64
C GLY A 166 4.88 9.88 11.69
N ALA A 167 4.22 11.04 11.71
CA ALA A 167 2.97 11.26 10.97
C ALA A 167 3.15 11.42 9.44
N PHE A 168 4.38 11.64 8.98
CA PHE A 168 4.71 11.83 7.56
C PHE A 168 5.93 10.99 7.20
N ASP A 169 5.70 9.97 6.38
CA ASP A 169 6.79 9.14 5.87
C ASP A 169 7.65 9.90 4.85
N ARG A 170 8.84 9.39 4.56
CA ARG A 170 9.87 10.09 3.78
C ARG A 170 10.20 9.34 2.49
N PRO A 171 10.25 10.03 1.34
CA PRO A 171 10.76 9.42 0.12
C PRO A 171 12.25 9.07 0.29
N ILE A 172 12.66 7.94 -0.28
CA ILE A 172 14.07 7.56 -0.39
C ILE A 172 14.53 7.93 -1.80
N SER A 173 15.69 8.57 -1.94
CA SER A 173 16.18 8.94 -3.28
C SER A 173 16.43 7.70 -4.13
N GLN A 174 16.18 7.80 -5.44
CA GLN A 174 16.46 6.72 -6.39
C GLN A 174 17.88 6.16 -6.23
N SER A 175 18.89 7.03 -6.05
CA SER A 175 20.28 6.63 -5.84
C SER A 175 20.48 5.78 -4.59
N GLN A 176 19.78 6.10 -3.50
CA GLN A 176 19.85 5.35 -2.25
C GLN A 176 19.10 4.02 -2.38
N ILE A 177 17.91 4.00 -3.02
CA ILE A 177 17.19 2.76 -3.34
C ILE A 177 18.07 1.82 -4.16
N VAL A 178 18.68 2.32 -5.25
CA VAL A 178 19.59 1.55 -6.10
C VAL A 178 20.74 0.97 -5.28
N LYS A 179 21.35 1.78 -4.42
CA LYS A 179 22.44 1.32 -3.54
C LYS A 179 21.99 0.20 -2.61
N ASP A 180 20.78 0.28 -2.07
CA ASP A 180 20.25 -0.70 -1.12
C ASP A 180 19.89 -2.03 -1.79
N VAL A 181 19.43 -2.00 -3.04
CA VAL A 181 19.02 -3.22 -3.77
C VAL A 181 20.12 -3.84 -4.64
N LEU A 182 21.13 -3.07 -5.05
CA LEU A 182 22.21 -3.54 -5.92
C LEU A 182 22.93 -4.81 -5.43
N PRO A 183 23.19 -5.02 -4.12
CA PRO A 183 23.81 -6.25 -3.62
C PRO A 183 23.04 -7.54 -3.95
N PHE A 184 21.74 -7.43 -4.24
CA PHE A 184 20.85 -8.55 -4.54
C PHE A 184 20.64 -8.77 -6.03
N ILE A 185 21.09 -7.86 -6.90
CA ILE A 185 20.94 -7.98 -8.35
C ILE A 185 22.17 -8.68 -8.93
N ASP A 186 21.97 -9.83 -9.57
CA ASP A 186 23.03 -10.53 -10.30
C ASP A 186 23.09 -10.09 -11.76
N ASN A 187 21.93 -10.05 -12.43
CA ASN A 187 21.82 -9.68 -13.83
C ASN A 187 20.46 -9.02 -14.12
N LEU A 188 20.44 -7.92 -14.89
CA LEU A 188 19.21 -7.22 -15.27
C LEU A 188 18.43 -7.90 -16.40
N ASN A 189 18.97 -8.97 -17.00
CA ASN A 189 18.42 -9.72 -18.13
C ASN A 189 18.07 -8.83 -19.34
N GLY A 190 18.89 -7.82 -19.60
CA GLY A 190 18.66 -6.85 -20.68
C GLY A 190 17.64 -5.74 -20.33
N GLY A 191 17.13 -5.72 -19.10
CA GLY A 191 16.29 -4.63 -18.60
C GLY A 191 17.07 -3.32 -18.39
N PRO A 192 16.35 -2.19 -18.22
CA PRO A 192 16.98 -0.89 -17.97
C PRO A 192 17.85 -0.89 -16.72
N ASP A 193 18.96 -0.14 -16.78
CA ASP A 193 19.81 0.14 -15.62
C ASP A 193 19.02 0.98 -14.60
N PRO A 194 18.84 0.50 -13.35
CA PRO A 194 18.04 1.18 -12.35
C PRO A 194 18.64 2.51 -11.87
N ALA A 195 19.91 2.81 -12.17
CA ALA A 195 20.53 4.11 -11.91
C ALA A 195 20.18 5.18 -12.97
N LYS A 196 19.55 4.81 -14.09
CA LYS A 196 19.14 5.78 -15.11
C LYS A 196 18.01 6.66 -14.61
N ALA A 197 18.03 7.92 -15.02
CA ALA A 197 16.99 8.88 -14.68
C ALA A 197 15.59 8.39 -15.10
N LEU A 198 14.62 8.49 -14.19
CA LEU A 198 13.22 8.14 -14.42
C LEU A 198 12.51 9.34 -15.06
N LYS A 199 12.42 9.37 -16.40
CA LYS A 199 12.01 10.58 -17.15
C LYS A 199 10.50 10.65 -17.42
N ASN A 200 9.82 9.51 -17.33
CA ASN A 200 8.42 9.36 -17.66
C ASN A 200 7.82 8.21 -16.84
N ASP A 201 6.49 8.08 -16.88
CA ASP A 201 5.76 7.05 -16.16
C ASP A 201 6.24 5.62 -16.51
N THR A 202 6.62 5.34 -17.76
CA THR A 202 7.13 4.01 -18.13
C THR A 202 8.46 3.68 -17.46
N ASP A 203 9.37 4.65 -17.33
CA ASP A 203 10.62 4.47 -16.60
C ASP A 203 10.34 4.22 -15.11
N ILE A 204 9.42 5.01 -14.52
CA ILE A 204 9.03 4.89 -13.11
C ILE A 204 8.40 3.53 -12.81
N LEU A 205 7.44 3.09 -13.63
CA LEU A 205 6.77 1.81 -13.44
C LEU A 205 7.71 0.63 -13.67
N ASN A 206 8.67 0.74 -14.59
CA ASN A 206 9.71 -0.28 -14.77
C ASN A 206 10.70 -0.34 -13.60
N PHE A 207 10.97 0.80 -12.97
CA PHE A 207 11.76 0.86 -11.74
C PHE A 207 10.99 0.23 -10.58
N ALA A 208 9.71 0.54 -10.40
CA ALA A 208 8.86 -0.15 -9.42
C ALA A 208 8.85 -1.67 -9.67
N LEU A 209 8.63 -2.11 -10.91
CA LEU A 209 8.61 -3.54 -11.26
C LEU A 209 9.94 -4.26 -10.95
N LEU A 210 11.08 -3.57 -10.92
CA LEU A 210 12.33 -4.16 -10.43
C LEU A 210 12.25 -4.50 -8.94
N LEU A 211 11.73 -3.59 -8.14
CA LEU A 211 11.62 -3.73 -6.69
C LEU A 211 10.61 -4.84 -6.35
N GLU A 212 9.43 -4.81 -7.00
CA GLU A 212 8.43 -5.87 -6.83
C GLU A 212 8.98 -7.25 -7.21
N TYR A 213 9.76 -7.36 -8.30
CA TYR A 213 10.40 -8.63 -8.66
C TYR A 213 11.41 -9.13 -7.62
N LEU A 214 12.10 -8.21 -6.94
CA LEU A 214 13.06 -8.52 -5.90
C LEU A 214 12.35 -9.05 -4.65
N GLU A 215 11.29 -8.38 -4.23
CA GLU A 215 10.47 -8.75 -3.07
C GLU A 215 9.70 -10.06 -3.31
N ASP A 216 9.03 -10.20 -4.45
CA ASP A 216 8.37 -11.43 -4.90
C ASP A 216 9.31 -12.64 -4.81
N GLU A 217 10.51 -12.56 -5.40
CA GLU A 217 11.48 -13.67 -5.36
C GLU A 217 12.04 -13.91 -3.94
N PHE A 218 12.24 -12.84 -3.17
CA PHE A 218 12.70 -12.95 -1.79
C PHE A 218 11.69 -13.67 -0.91
N TYR A 219 10.40 -13.33 -1.00
CA TYR A 219 9.33 -13.98 -0.24
C TYR A 219 9.06 -15.41 -0.73
N ASP A 220 9.11 -15.65 -2.04
CA ASP A 220 9.00 -17.00 -2.61
C ASP A 220 10.05 -17.97 -2.07
N ILE A 221 11.29 -17.50 -1.90
CA ILE A 221 12.40 -18.31 -1.36
C ILE A 221 12.24 -18.57 0.13
N ASN A 222 11.84 -17.56 0.90
CA ASN A 222 12.00 -17.58 2.36
C ASN A 222 10.72 -17.91 3.13
N VAL A 223 9.52 -17.58 2.62
CA VAL A 223 8.27 -17.90 3.33
C VAL A 223 8.12 -19.41 3.54
N PRO A 224 8.23 -20.29 2.51
CA PRO A 224 8.09 -21.74 2.71
C PRO A 224 9.14 -22.36 3.65
N LYS A 225 10.24 -21.65 3.91
CA LYS A 225 11.32 -22.10 4.78
C LYS A 225 11.06 -21.79 6.26
N PHE A 226 10.39 -20.69 6.54
CA PHE A 226 10.23 -20.17 7.91
C PHE A 226 8.79 -20.14 8.40
N TYR A 227 7.81 -20.20 7.49
CA TYR A 227 6.39 -19.96 7.79
C TYR A 227 5.44 -20.82 6.98
#